data_AF-A0A194VMJ8-F1
#
_entry.id   AF-A0A194VMJ8-F1
#
_cell.length_a   1.000
_cell.length_b   1.000
_cell.length_c   1.000
_cell.angle_alpha   90.00
_cell.angle_beta   90.00
_cell.angle_gamma   90.00
#
_symmetry.space_group_name_H-M   'P 1'
#
loop_
_entity.id
_entity.type
_entity.pdbx_description
1 polymer ?
#
loop_
_entity_poly.entity_id
_entity_poly.type
_entity_poly.pdbx_seq_one_letter_code
_entity_poly.pdbx_strand_id
1 'polypeptide(L)'
;MSSLFLSITTPVKNSRSSLYSLYSLLIKASLFLPKHSVKMKFATALLFAEAAMAARLTQHRRANHAKRALARKSHPKIASSGPAGISNQTDVEYSENWAGAIVISSDITEVTGVFTVPTPSSPSSRDSDGEYCASVWVGIDGDTCDTAILQTGVDLCSEDGEASFDAWYEWYPDYAYDFDLSVSAGDVIKMTVTATSDSSGKAVLENETTGKTVTKTFSGDVEGDLCRTNAEWIVEDFEEGDSLVSFADFGTVKITDATGKAGGSAINPSSATIIDIEQDDKVLTSCSASDDEVTCTYK
;
A
#
# COMPACT_ATOMS: atom_id res chain seq x y z
N MET A 1 -54.34 -16.54 25.90
CA MET A 1 -54.55 -17.63 24.93
C MET A 1 -54.32 -17.08 23.54
N SER A 2 -53.63 -17.88 22.73
CA SER A 2 -53.45 -17.80 21.28
C SER A 2 -52.42 -16.82 20.70
N SER A 3 -51.33 -17.48 20.29
CA SER A 3 -50.26 -17.12 19.37
C SER A 3 -50.76 -16.85 17.95
N LEU A 4 -49.99 -16.09 17.16
CA LEU A 4 -49.73 -16.45 15.76
C LEU A 4 -48.41 -15.80 15.29
N PHE A 5 -47.46 -16.66 14.88
CA PHE A 5 -46.26 -16.32 14.13
C PHE A 5 -46.61 -15.88 12.70
N LEU A 6 -45.86 -14.91 12.15
CA LEU A 6 -45.64 -14.86 10.70
C LEU A 6 -44.23 -14.32 10.39
N SER A 7 -43.42 -15.22 9.81
CA SER A 7 -42.13 -14.96 9.17
C SER A 7 -42.37 -14.29 7.82
N ILE A 8 -41.64 -13.23 7.49
CA ILE A 8 -41.50 -12.75 6.10
C ILE A 8 -40.04 -12.35 5.84
N THR A 9 -39.46 -13.14 4.94
CA THR A 9 -38.25 -13.00 4.13
C THR A 9 -37.86 -11.57 3.73
N THR A 10 -36.56 -11.27 3.82
CA THR A 10 -35.91 -10.10 3.20
C THR A 10 -35.87 -10.24 1.68
N PRO A 11 -36.30 -9.24 0.89
CA PRO A 11 -35.89 -9.14 -0.50
C PRO A 11 -34.62 -8.28 -0.60
N VAL A 12 -33.64 -8.82 -1.32
CA VAL A 12 -32.46 -8.12 -1.84
C VAL A 12 -32.90 -6.82 -2.53
N LYS A 13 -32.51 -5.67 -1.98
CA LYS A 13 -32.94 -4.36 -2.51
C LYS A 13 -31.95 -3.86 -3.55
N ASN A 14 -32.39 -3.98 -4.80
CA ASN A 14 -31.77 -3.47 -6.01
C ASN A 14 -31.52 -1.94 -5.92
N SER A 15 -30.39 -1.47 -6.45
CA SER A 15 -29.83 -0.10 -6.34
C SER A 15 -30.71 1.01 -6.90
N ARG A 16 -31.77 0.67 -7.64
CA ARG A 16 -32.75 1.63 -8.17
C ARG A 16 -33.68 2.26 -7.12
N SER A 17 -33.79 1.68 -5.91
CA SER A 17 -34.75 2.18 -4.89
C SER A 17 -34.28 3.43 -4.12
N SER A 18 -32.97 3.71 -4.10
CA SER A 18 -32.41 4.90 -3.42
C SER A 18 -32.72 6.20 -4.16
N LEU A 19 -32.66 6.19 -5.50
CA LEU A 19 -32.94 7.34 -6.35
C LEU A 19 -34.41 7.80 -6.26
N TYR A 20 -35.36 6.86 -6.12
CA TYR A 20 -36.78 7.19 -5.93
C TYR A 20 -37.07 7.79 -4.55
N SER A 21 -36.33 7.39 -3.52
CA SER A 21 -36.47 7.94 -2.16
C SER A 21 -36.05 9.41 -2.12
N LEU A 22 -34.93 9.73 -2.77
CA LEU A 22 -34.44 11.11 -2.93
C LEU A 22 -35.40 11.97 -3.78
N TYR A 23 -35.96 11.42 -4.87
CA TYR A 23 -36.98 12.11 -5.68
C TYR A 23 -38.29 12.39 -4.92
N SER A 24 -38.71 11.50 -4.02
CA SER A 24 -39.92 11.71 -3.21
C SER A 24 -39.76 12.81 -2.16
N LEU A 25 -38.53 13.00 -1.65
CA LEU A 25 -38.18 14.09 -0.72
C LEU A 25 -38.11 15.45 -1.45
N LEU A 26 -37.66 15.45 -2.72
CA LEU A 26 -37.56 16.62 -3.60
C LEU A 26 -38.93 17.26 -3.94
N ILE A 27 -40.00 16.46 -4.05
CA ILE A 27 -41.34 16.99 -4.38
C ILE A 27 -42.00 17.65 -3.16
N LYS A 28 -41.76 17.16 -1.94
CA LYS A 28 -42.37 17.73 -0.73
C LYS A 28 -41.72 19.04 -0.25
N ALA A 29 -40.44 19.27 -0.57
CA ALA A 29 -39.75 20.52 -0.19
C ALA A 29 -40.07 21.71 -1.13
N SER A 30 -40.62 21.45 -2.33
CA SER A 30 -40.82 22.47 -3.37
C SER A 30 -42.16 23.23 -3.27
N LEU A 31 -43.06 22.85 -2.35
CA LEU A 31 -44.42 23.37 -2.28
C LEU A 31 -44.65 24.48 -1.23
N PHE A 32 -43.64 24.86 -0.45
CA PHE A 32 -43.77 25.91 0.58
C PHE A 32 -42.54 26.83 0.63
N LEU A 33 -42.30 27.62 -0.43
CA LEU A 33 -41.37 28.75 -0.33
C LEU A 33 -41.97 30.01 -0.97
N PRO A 34 -41.97 31.15 -0.25
CA PRO A 34 -42.57 32.40 -0.72
C PRO A 34 -41.79 32.98 -1.90
N LYS A 35 -42.52 33.60 -2.83
CA LYS A 35 -42.04 34.19 -4.09
C LYS A 35 -41.18 35.45 -3.91
N HIS A 36 -40.08 35.45 -3.17
CA HIS A 36 -39.11 36.58 -3.24
C HIS A 36 -37.67 36.14 -2.89
N SER A 37 -36.84 35.90 -3.93
CA SER A 37 -35.41 36.27 -3.99
C SER A 37 -34.65 35.34 -4.95
N VAL A 38 -34.38 35.85 -6.15
CA VAL A 38 -33.55 35.18 -7.17
C VAL A 38 -32.09 34.98 -6.69
N LYS A 39 -31.62 35.76 -5.70
CA LYS A 39 -30.25 35.68 -5.16
C LYS A 39 -29.95 34.41 -4.33
N MET A 40 -30.99 33.70 -3.85
CA MET A 40 -30.80 32.51 -3.02
C MET A 40 -30.68 31.20 -3.83
N LYS A 41 -30.86 31.24 -5.15
CA LYS A 41 -30.80 30.04 -6.02
C LYS A 41 -29.39 29.70 -6.50
N PHE A 42 -28.46 30.66 -6.52
CA PHE A 42 -27.08 30.43 -6.97
C PHE A 42 -26.19 29.83 -5.87
N ALA A 43 -26.38 30.23 -4.61
CA ALA A 43 -25.58 29.72 -3.49
C ALA A 43 -25.86 28.23 -3.19
N THR A 44 -27.10 27.76 -3.38
CA THR A 44 -27.45 26.34 -3.18
C THR A 44 -26.92 25.46 -4.31
N ALA A 45 -26.96 25.93 -5.56
CA ALA A 45 -26.45 25.16 -6.70
C ALA A 45 -24.94 24.91 -6.65
N LEU A 46 -24.16 25.88 -6.14
CA LEU A 46 -22.71 25.74 -5.98
C LEU A 46 -22.35 24.70 -4.91
N LEU A 47 -23.01 24.75 -3.74
CA LEU A 47 -22.82 23.76 -2.67
C LEU A 47 -23.19 22.32 -3.10
N PHE A 48 -24.22 22.15 -3.92
CA PHE A 48 -24.58 20.83 -4.46
C PHE A 48 -23.61 20.32 -5.53
N ALA A 49 -23.01 21.21 -6.33
CA ALA A 49 -22.00 20.84 -7.31
C ALA A 49 -20.69 20.35 -6.64
N GLU A 50 -20.25 21.04 -5.59
CA GLU A 50 -19.08 20.65 -4.79
C GLU A 50 -19.32 19.31 -4.07
N ALA A 51 -20.47 19.12 -3.45
CA ALA A 51 -20.82 17.84 -2.81
C ALA A 51 -20.90 16.68 -3.82
N ALA A 52 -21.39 16.93 -5.04
CA ALA A 52 -21.45 15.92 -6.09
C ALA A 52 -20.05 15.57 -6.64
N MET A 53 -19.14 16.53 -6.75
CA MET A 53 -17.73 16.27 -7.10
C MET A 53 -17.03 15.46 -6.01
N ALA A 54 -17.12 15.87 -4.74
CA ALA A 54 -16.54 15.15 -3.62
C ALA A 54 -17.04 13.69 -3.53
N ALA A 55 -18.34 13.47 -3.78
CA ALA A 55 -18.91 12.12 -3.84
C ALA A 55 -18.36 11.29 -5.01
N ARG A 56 -18.13 11.89 -6.18
CA ARG A 56 -17.54 11.21 -7.33
C ARG A 56 -16.08 10.84 -7.09
N LEU A 57 -15.27 11.74 -6.55
CA LEU A 57 -13.88 11.46 -6.19
C LEU A 57 -13.79 10.34 -5.17
N THR A 58 -14.67 10.34 -4.17
CA THR A 58 -14.76 9.24 -3.19
C THR A 58 -15.16 7.91 -3.84
N GLN A 59 -16.06 7.94 -4.83
CA GLN A 59 -16.45 6.72 -5.56
C GLN A 59 -15.31 6.22 -6.46
N HIS A 60 -14.53 7.11 -7.08
CA HIS A 60 -13.41 6.74 -7.93
C HIS A 60 -12.31 6.05 -7.13
N ARG A 61 -11.88 6.65 -6.01
CA ARG A 61 -10.90 6.04 -5.09
C ARG A 61 -11.34 4.68 -4.57
N ARG A 62 -12.62 4.52 -4.22
CA ARG A 62 -13.15 3.20 -3.81
C ARG A 62 -13.09 2.17 -4.93
N ALA A 63 -13.26 2.59 -6.19
CA ALA A 63 -13.14 1.70 -7.33
C ALA A 63 -11.67 1.32 -7.58
N ASN A 64 -10.74 2.27 -7.46
CA ASN A 64 -9.31 2.00 -7.62
C ASN A 64 -8.79 1.09 -6.51
N HIS A 65 -9.15 1.36 -5.25
CA HIS A 65 -8.86 0.43 -4.14
C HIS A 65 -9.42 -0.98 -4.41
N ALA A 66 -10.67 -1.09 -4.90
CA ALA A 66 -11.24 -2.39 -5.22
C ALA A 66 -10.54 -3.09 -6.40
N LYS A 67 -9.97 -2.31 -7.34
CA LYS A 67 -9.18 -2.83 -8.46
C LYS A 67 -7.82 -3.34 -7.98
N ARG A 68 -7.09 -2.57 -7.17
CA ARG A 68 -5.83 -3.00 -6.52
C ARG A 68 -6.02 -4.26 -5.72
N ALA A 69 -7.04 -4.34 -4.87
CA ALA A 69 -7.32 -5.52 -4.05
C ALA A 69 -7.53 -6.83 -4.85
N LEU A 70 -7.69 -6.76 -6.18
CA LEU A 70 -7.87 -7.92 -7.07
C LEU A 70 -6.68 -8.17 -8.02
N ALA A 71 -5.78 -7.21 -8.17
CA ALA A 71 -4.75 -7.22 -9.21
C ALA A 71 -3.36 -6.74 -8.74
N ARG A 72 -3.26 -6.27 -7.49
CA ARG A 72 -2.00 -5.92 -6.84
C ARG A 72 -1.18 -7.19 -6.65
N LYS A 73 0.06 -7.14 -7.11
CA LYS A 73 1.04 -8.18 -6.84
C LYS A 73 2.42 -7.54 -6.70
N SER A 74 3.21 -8.02 -5.76
CA SER A 74 4.62 -7.68 -5.72
C SER A 74 5.38 -8.44 -6.81
N HIS A 75 6.56 -7.93 -7.16
CA HIS A 75 7.47 -8.62 -8.06
C HIS A 75 8.84 -8.76 -7.42
N PRO A 76 9.58 -9.86 -7.66
CA PRO A 76 11.01 -9.93 -7.38
C PRO A 76 11.74 -8.72 -7.96
N LYS A 77 12.92 -8.40 -7.42
CA LYS A 77 13.74 -7.27 -7.86
C LYS A 77 13.94 -7.28 -9.38
N ILE A 78 13.49 -6.24 -10.06
CA ILE A 78 13.69 -6.04 -11.50
C ILE A 78 14.95 -5.21 -11.69
N ALA A 79 16.06 -5.82 -12.10
CA ALA A 79 17.31 -5.07 -12.31
C ALA A 79 17.15 -3.96 -13.36
N SER A 80 17.61 -2.74 -13.06
CA SER A 80 17.62 -1.65 -14.05
C SER A 80 18.63 -1.95 -15.17
N SER A 81 18.22 -1.66 -16.41
CA SER A 81 19.09 -1.76 -17.59
C SER A 81 19.75 -0.43 -17.98
N GLY A 82 19.57 0.62 -17.17
CA GLY A 82 20.11 1.97 -17.41
C GLY A 82 21.64 1.98 -17.55
N PRO A 83 22.22 2.94 -18.30
CA PRO A 83 23.65 3.02 -18.52
C PRO A 83 24.33 3.52 -17.26
N ALA A 84 24.65 2.61 -16.33
CA ALA A 84 25.42 2.82 -15.09
C ALA A 84 25.83 4.29 -14.92
N GLY A 85 24.87 5.13 -14.53
CA GLY A 85 25.14 6.54 -14.36
C GLY A 85 26.29 6.61 -13.37
N ILE A 86 27.30 7.46 -13.63
CA ILE A 86 28.39 7.65 -12.67
C ILE A 86 27.77 8.31 -11.43
N SER A 87 27.17 7.48 -10.58
CA SER A 87 26.80 7.79 -9.24
C SER A 87 28.10 7.84 -8.47
N ASN A 88 28.36 8.96 -7.82
CA ASN A 88 29.50 9.12 -6.93
C ASN A 88 29.32 8.31 -5.62
N GLN A 89 28.30 7.44 -5.56
CA GLN A 89 28.14 6.42 -4.52
C GLN A 89 28.66 5.08 -5.07
N THR A 90 29.73 4.59 -4.48
CA THR A 90 30.45 3.40 -4.95
C THR A 90 29.71 2.07 -4.75
N ASP A 91 28.56 2.07 -4.08
CA ASP A 91 27.96 0.85 -3.51
C ASP A 91 26.40 0.81 -3.62
N VAL A 92 25.79 1.57 -4.53
CA VAL A 92 24.33 1.55 -4.77
C VAL A 92 24.00 0.77 -6.05
N GLU A 93 23.11 -0.21 -5.94
CA GLU A 93 22.48 -0.90 -7.07
C GLU A 93 21.21 -0.18 -7.54
N TYR A 94 20.76 -0.48 -8.76
CA TYR A 94 19.55 0.08 -9.33
C TYR A 94 18.57 -1.01 -9.73
N SER A 95 17.29 -0.79 -9.42
CA SER A 95 16.19 -1.60 -9.92
C SER A 95 15.08 -0.73 -10.50
N GLU A 96 14.23 -1.31 -11.32
CA GLU A 96 13.07 -0.61 -11.87
C GLU A 96 11.96 -0.46 -10.80
N ASN A 97 11.90 -1.33 -9.79
CA ASN A 97 10.77 -1.38 -8.85
C ASN A 97 11.12 -1.23 -7.37
N TRP A 98 12.36 -1.50 -6.91
CA TRP A 98 12.73 -1.51 -5.49
C TRP A 98 13.75 -0.43 -5.09
N ALA A 99 13.50 0.21 -3.96
CA ALA A 99 14.44 1.11 -3.29
C ALA A 99 14.56 0.69 -1.82
N GLY A 100 15.76 0.63 -1.25
CA GLY A 100 15.93 0.23 0.14
C GLY A 100 17.27 -0.44 0.44
N ALA A 101 17.22 -1.41 1.33
CA ALA A 101 18.38 -2.16 1.81
C ALA A 101 18.09 -3.65 1.80
N ILE A 102 19.02 -4.45 1.24
CA ILE A 102 18.92 -5.90 1.16
C ILE A 102 20.16 -6.53 1.82
N VAL A 103 19.94 -7.37 2.83
CA VAL A 103 20.98 -8.16 3.47
C VAL A 103 20.94 -9.58 2.92
N ILE A 104 22.03 -10.01 2.30
CA ILE A 104 22.20 -11.37 1.81
C ILE A 104 22.81 -12.23 2.91
N SER A 105 22.14 -13.31 3.27
CA SER A 105 22.59 -14.27 4.28
C SER A 105 22.08 -15.68 3.98
N SER A 106 22.04 -16.55 4.98
CA SER A 106 21.44 -17.87 4.91
C SER A 106 20.66 -18.15 6.18
N ASP A 107 19.60 -18.96 6.08
CA ASP A 107 18.76 -19.34 7.22
C ASP A 107 18.11 -18.11 7.89
N ILE A 108 17.67 -17.15 7.07
CA ILE A 108 16.91 -15.98 7.52
C ILE A 108 15.56 -16.45 8.04
N THR A 109 15.17 -15.98 9.22
CA THR A 109 13.98 -16.44 9.94
C THR A 109 13.02 -15.32 10.28
N GLU A 110 13.50 -14.08 10.36
CA GLU A 110 12.70 -12.94 10.80
C GLU A 110 13.27 -11.66 10.20
N VAL A 111 12.39 -10.75 9.80
CA VAL A 111 12.72 -9.38 9.41
C VAL A 111 11.67 -8.46 10.00
N THR A 112 12.12 -7.37 10.62
CA THR A 112 11.30 -6.40 11.35
C THR A 112 11.72 -4.99 10.96
N GLY A 113 10.74 -4.10 10.84
CA GLY A 113 10.98 -2.67 10.67
C GLY A 113 9.77 -1.87 11.15
N VAL A 114 10.02 -0.62 11.54
CA VAL A 114 8.99 0.32 12.00
C VAL A 114 9.08 1.57 11.16
N PHE A 115 7.97 2.08 10.65
CA PHE A 115 7.97 3.37 9.95
C PHE A 115 6.78 4.21 10.35
N THR A 116 6.92 5.52 10.20
CA THR A 116 5.79 6.46 10.31
C THR A 116 5.22 6.68 8.91
N VAL A 117 3.91 6.46 8.75
CA VAL A 117 3.23 6.56 7.46
C VAL A 117 3.29 8.01 6.94
N PRO A 118 3.94 8.27 5.80
CA PRO A 118 4.00 9.62 5.24
C PRO A 118 2.66 9.99 4.59
N THR A 119 2.55 11.26 4.13
CA THR A 119 1.45 11.65 3.25
C THR A 119 1.96 11.62 1.80
N PRO A 120 1.54 10.65 0.97
CA PRO A 120 1.97 10.58 -0.43
C PRO A 120 1.33 11.68 -1.27
N SER A 121 1.99 12.05 -2.35
CA SER A 121 1.49 13.02 -3.32
C SER A 121 1.82 12.62 -4.76
N SER A 122 1.07 13.16 -5.73
CA SER A 122 1.47 13.06 -7.13
C SER A 122 2.71 13.93 -7.37
N PRO A 123 3.75 13.43 -8.07
CA PRO A 123 4.92 14.21 -8.44
C PRO A 123 4.55 15.49 -9.21
N SER A 124 5.43 16.51 -9.12
CA SER A 124 5.23 17.77 -9.84
C SER A 124 5.31 17.62 -11.36
N SER A 125 6.17 16.72 -11.84
CA SER A 125 6.18 16.22 -13.22
C SER A 125 5.25 15.01 -13.31
N ARG A 126 3.98 15.26 -13.60
CA ARG A 126 2.99 14.19 -13.77
C ARG A 126 3.18 13.53 -15.13
N ASP A 127 3.44 12.24 -15.12
CA ASP A 127 3.52 11.42 -16.34
C ASP A 127 2.15 10.81 -16.69
N SER A 128 1.20 10.84 -15.76
CA SER A 128 -0.18 10.39 -15.95
C SER A 128 -1.20 11.25 -15.21
N ASP A 129 -2.42 11.31 -15.72
CA ASP A 129 -3.59 11.70 -14.93
C ASP A 129 -4.08 10.44 -14.20
N GLY A 130 -4.14 10.49 -12.86
CA GLY A 130 -4.65 9.37 -12.07
C GLY A 130 -4.02 9.25 -10.69
N GLU A 131 -4.10 8.04 -10.17
CA GLU A 131 -3.58 7.66 -8.87
C GLU A 131 -2.09 7.34 -8.95
N TYR A 132 -1.34 7.85 -7.98
CA TYR A 132 0.08 7.56 -7.80
C TYR A 132 0.26 6.77 -6.53
N CYS A 133 1.04 5.69 -6.57
CA CYS A 133 1.23 4.79 -5.44
C CYS A 133 2.71 4.46 -5.19
N ALA A 134 3.01 4.04 -3.97
CA ALA A 134 4.23 3.36 -3.57
C ALA A 134 3.86 2.36 -2.48
N SER A 135 4.71 1.38 -2.17
CA SER A 135 4.55 0.50 -1.01
C SER A 135 5.75 0.63 -0.08
N VAL A 136 5.56 0.43 1.22
CA VAL A 136 6.64 0.30 2.21
C VAL A 136 6.47 -1.03 2.93
N TRP A 137 7.49 -1.88 2.90
CA TRP A 137 7.38 -3.25 3.42
C TRP A 137 8.71 -3.81 3.94
N VAL A 138 8.61 -4.92 4.67
CA VAL A 138 9.74 -5.81 5.01
C VAL A 138 9.48 -7.21 4.51
N GLY A 139 10.54 -7.91 4.13
CA GLY A 139 10.41 -9.21 3.49
C GLY A 139 11.58 -10.16 3.71
N ILE A 140 11.35 -11.40 3.28
CA ILE A 140 12.37 -12.43 3.09
C ILE A 140 12.29 -12.89 1.62
N ASP A 141 13.44 -12.91 0.95
CA ASP A 141 13.66 -13.34 -0.45
C ASP A 141 13.16 -12.35 -1.54
N GLY A 142 13.18 -12.74 -2.81
CA GLY A 142 12.80 -11.89 -3.95
C GLY A 142 13.94 -11.13 -4.64
N ASP A 143 15.14 -11.12 -4.06
CA ASP A 143 16.34 -10.55 -4.69
C ASP A 143 17.19 -11.64 -5.39
N THR A 144 18.01 -12.37 -4.64
CA THR A 144 18.81 -13.47 -5.18
C THR A 144 18.03 -14.79 -5.27
N CYS A 145 16.84 -14.83 -4.65
CA CYS A 145 15.90 -15.94 -4.67
C CYS A 145 14.60 -15.47 -5.31
N ASP A 146 14.27 -15.96 -6.50
CA ASP A 146 13.12 -15.53 -7.29
C ASP A 146 11.90 -16.45 -7.15
N THR A 147 12.01 -17.51 -6.34
CA THR A 147 10.97 -18.54 -6.21
C THR A 147 9.82 -18.14 -5.29
N ALA A 148 10.09 -17.33 -4.27
CA ALA A 148 9.09 -16.85 -3.32
C ALA A 148 9.53 -15.56 -2.62
N ILE A 149 8.57 -14.85 -2.04
CA ILE A 149 8.80 -13.70 -1.15
C ILE A 149 7.77 -13.75 -0.03
N LEU A 150 8.20 -13.77 1.23
CA LEU A 150 7.31 -13.60 2.38
C LEU A 150 7.44 -12.16 2.88
N GLN A 151 6.35 -11.38 2.80
CA GLN A 151 6.41 -9.94 3.01
C GLN A 151 5.10 -9.35 3.53
N THR A 152 5.20 -8.17 4.14
CA THR A 152 4.06 -7.42 4.65
C THR A 152 4.39 -5.93 4.75
N GLY A 153 3.39 -5.09 4.47
CA GLY A 153 3.60 -3.65 4.45
C GLY A 153 2.34 -2.85 4.21
N VAL A 154 2.53 -1.61 3.77
CA VAL A 154 1.45 -0.66 3.54
C VAL A 154 1.66 0.03 2.20
N ASP A 155 0.58 0.11 1.43
CA ASP A 155 0.51 0.93 0.23
C ASP A 155 0.19 2.37 0.59
N LEU A 156 0.85 3.29 -0.11
CA LEU A 156 0.72 4.72 0.03
C LEU A 156 0.27 5.27 -1.32
N CYS A 157 -1.01 5.61 -1.45
CA CYS A 157 -1.56 6.12 -2.71
C CYS A 157 -2.09 7.53 -2.57
N SER A 158 -2.02 8.30 -3.66
CA SER A 158 -2.51 9.67 -3.77
C SER A 158 -3.25 9.84 -5.09
N GLU A 159 -4.52 10.23 -5.02
CA GLU A 159 -5.34 10.58 -6.17
C GLU A 159 -6.01 11.93 -5.92
N ASP A 160 -5.83 12.89 -6.84
CA ASP A 160 -6.38 14.25 -6.71
C ASP A 160 -6.03 14.97 -5.39
N GLY A 161 -4.86 14.65 -4.82
CA GLY A 161 -4.35 15.24 -3.57
C GLY A 161 -4.90 14.60 -2.29
N GLU A 162 -5.71 13.56 -2.41
CA GLU A 162 -6.24 12.79 -1.29
C GLU A 162 -5.45 11.48 -1.13
N ALA A 163 -4.93 11.23 0.07
CA ALA A 163 -4.19 10.01 0.37
C ALA A 163 -5.12 8.83 0.72
N SER A 164 -4.69 7.62 0.39
CA SER A 164 -5.27 6.35 0.83
C SER A 164 -4.18 5.33 1.17
N PHE A 165 -4.48 4.42 2.09
CA PHE A 165 -3.52 3.49 2.65
C PHE A 165 -4.13 2.10 2.80
N ASP A 166 -3.45 1.09 2.27
CA ASP A 166 -3.90 -0.30 2.31
C ASP A 166 -2.81 -1.15 2.98
N ALA A 167 -3.15 -1.81 4.10
CA ALA A 167 -2.24 -2.71 4.81
C ALA A 167 -2.37 -4.12 4.24
N TRP A 168 -1.27 -4.80 3.94
CA TRP A 168 -1.31 -6.07 3.20
C TRP A 168 -0.24 -7.09 3.66
N TYR A 169 -0.45 -8.33 3.23
CA TYR A 169 0.50 -9.43 3.35
C TYR A 169 0.58 -10.21 2.04
N GLU A 170 1.70 -10.86 1.79
CA GLU A 170 1.90 -11.67 0.59
C GLU A 170 2.89 -12.80 0.83
N TRP A 171 2.62 -13.93 0.16
CA TRP A 171 3.60 -14.99 -0.09
C TRP A 171 3.68 -15.16 -1.62
N TYR A 172 4.54 -14.37 -2.25
CA TYR A 172 4.76 -14.45 -3.70
C TYR A 172 5.16 -15.89 -4.07
N PRO A 173 4.69 -16.46 -5.20
CA PRO A 173 3.99 -15.83 -6.32
C PRO A 173 2.46 -15.73 -6.23
N ASP A 174 1.83 -16.05 -5.09
CA ASP A 174 0.40 -15.73 -4.87
C ASP A 174 0.19 -14.21 -4.85
N TYR A 175 -1.06 -13.76 -4.94
CA TYR A 175 -1.42 -12.35 -4.87
C TYR A 175 -1.14 -11.74 -3.49
N ALA A 176 -1.00 -10.42 -3.45
CA ALA A 176 -1.09 -9.67 -2.21
C ALA A 176 -2.56 -9.63 -1.72
N TYR A 177 -2.75 -9.74 -0.41
CA TYR A 177 -4.07 -9.67 0.22
C TYR A 177 -4.10 -8.61 1.31
N ASP A 178 -5.18 -7.83 1.33
CA ASP A 178 -5.38 -6.79 2.33
C ASP A 178 -5.72 -7.37 3.71
N PHE A 179 -5.19 -6.73 4.74
CA PHE A 179 -5.69 -6.84 6.10
C PHE A 179 -6.84 -5.87 6.35
N ASP A 180 -7.75 -6.25 7.25
CA ASP A 180 -8.70 -5.31 7.87
C ASP A 180 -8.00 -4.51 8.97
N LEU A 181 -7.08 -3.63 8.57
CA LEU A 181 -6.35 -2.71 9.44
C LEU A 181 -6.44 -1.29 8.88
N SER A 182 -7.08 -0.39 9.63
CA SER A 182 -7.10 1.02 9.25
C SER A 182 -5.73 1.65 9.46
N VAL A 183 -5.25 2.35 8.43
CA VAL A 183 -3.99 3.09 8.45
C VAL A 183 -4.24 4.53 8.03
N SER A 184 -3.52 5.47 8.63
CA SER A 184 -3.58 6.90 8.32
C SER A 184 -2.19 7.52 8.33
N ALA A 185 -2.03 8.64 7.62
CA ALA A 185 -0.81 9.42 7.67
C ALA A 185 -0.45 9.80 9.13
N GLY A 186 0.81 9.61 9.51
CA GLY A 186 1.31 9.82 10.86
C GLY A 186 1.16 8.62 11.80
N ASP A 187 0.50 7.54 11.39
CA ASP A 187 0.50 6.30 12.16
C ASP A 187 1.90 5.68 12.19
N VAL A 188 2.27 5.08 13.32
CA VAL A 188 3.50 4.30 13.47
C VAL A 188 3.14 2.84 13.23
N ILE A 189 3.74 2.26 12.21
CA ILE A 189 3.46 0.90 11.74
C ILE A 189 4.70 0.05 11.94
N LYS A 190 4.55 -1.03 12.71
CA LYS A 190 5.54 -2.09 12.86
C LYS A 190 5.18 -3.26 11.97
N MET A 191 6.12 -3.63 11.13
CA MET A 191 6.04 -4.74 10.18
C MET A 191 6.95 -5.86 10.66
N THR A 192 6.48 -7.10 10.61
CA THR A 192 7.30 -8.26 10.93
C THR A 192 6.90 -9.45 10.08
N VAL A 193 7.87 -10.06 9.43
CA VAL A 193 7.72 -11.39 8.84
C VAL A 193 8.56 -12.40 9.60
N THR A 194 8.07 -13.64 9.68
CA THR A 194 8.80 -14.76 10.28
C THR A 194 8.64 -16.00 9.43
N ALA A 195 9.73 -16.56 8.93
CA ALA A 195 9.77 -17.87 8.27
C ALA A 195 10.03 -18.96 9.31
N THR A 196 9.10 -19.93 9.43
CA THR A 196 9.26 -21.12 10.29
C THR A 196 9.77 -22.34 9.53
N SER A 197 9.60 -22.34 8.21
CA SER A 197 10.27 -23.21 7.25
C SER A 197 10.32 -22.49 5.90
N ASP A 198 10.88 -23.15 4.90
CA ASP A 198 10.93 -22.65 3.53
C ASP A 198 9.51 -22.46 2.93
N SER A 199 8.48 -23.06 3.54
CA SER A 199 7.10 -23.07 3.03
C SER A 199 6.05 -22.68 4.09
N SER A 200 6.49 -22.15 5.25
CA SER A 200 5.60 -21.74 6.34
C SER A 200 6.14 -20.56 7.11
N GLY A 201 5.25 -19.74 7.67
CA GLY A 201 5.63 -18.53 8.37
C GLY A 201 4.45 -17.67 8.78
N LYS A 202 4.72 -16.40 9.06
CA LYS A 202 3.71 -15.41 9.39
C LYS A 202 4.12 -14.01 8.93
N ALA A 203 3.10 -13.22 8.60
CA ALA A 203 3.17 -11.78 8.37
C ALA A 203 2.35 -11.07 9.47
N VAL A 204 2.95 -10.08 10.12
CA VAL A 204 2.35 -9.32 11.21
C VAL A 204 2.50 -7.84 10.94
N LEU A 205 1.38 -7.12 11.04
CA LEU A 205 1.32 -5.67 11.00
C LEU A 205 0.69 -5.16 12.29
N GLU A 206 1.40 -4.28 12.97
CA GLU A 206 0.92 -3.60 14.17
C GLU A 206 0.90 -2.10 13.91
N ASN A 207 -0.29 -1.50 14.03
CA ASN A 207 -0.43 -0.05 14.08
C ASN A 207 -0.29 0.38 15.55
N GLU A 208 0.94 0.74 15.93
CA GLU A 208 1.31 1.10 17.31
C GLU A 208 0.57 2.36 17.78
N THR A 209 0.22 3.27 16.86
CA THR A 209 -0.58 4.47 17.16
C THR A 209 -1.99 4.11 17.62
N THR A 210 -2.61 3.08 17.04
CA THR A 210 -3.97 2.64 17.40
C THR A 210 -4.00 1.44 18.36
N GLY A 211 -2.86 0.77 18.56
CA GLY A 211 -2.74 -0.47 19.33
C GLY A 211 -3.39 -1.69 18.69
N LYS A 212 -3.62 -1.67 17.37
CA LYS A 212 -4.24 -2.78 16.62
C LYS A 212 -3.17 -3.61 15.93
N THR A 213 -3.34 -4.93 15.99
CA THR A 213 -2.44 -5.89 15.34
C THR A 213 -3.26 -6.84 14.48
N VAL A 214 -2.75 -7.12 13.28
CA VAL A 214 -3.26 -8.14 12.36
C VAL A 214 -2.16 -9.15 12.07
N THR A 215 -2.54 -10.39 11.82
CA THR A 215 -1.59 -11.48 11.57
C THR A 215 -2.15 -12.43 10.54
N LYS A 216 -1.33 -12.77 9.55
CA LYS A 216 -1.54 -13.90 8.67
C LYS A 216 -0.53 -14.99 9.01
N THR A 217 -1.00 -16.22 9.16
CA THR A 217 -0.15 -17.41 9.26
C THR A 217 -0.24 -18.21 7.96
N PHE A 218 0.92 -18.66 7.48
CA PHE A 218 1.10 -19.59 6.37
C PHE A 218 1.59 -20.92 6.94
N SER A 219 0.90 -22.01 6.64
CA SER A 219 1.15 -23.33 7.26
C SER A 219 1.54 -24.41 6.24
N GLY A 220 2.04 -24.00 5.07
CA GLY A 220 2.20 -24.85 3.89
C GLY A 220 1.24 -24.45 2.77
N ASP A 221 1.21 -25.26 1.70
CA ASP A 221 0.40 -25.04 0.50
C ASP A 221 0.61 -23.66 -0.16
N VAL A 222 1.83 -23.14 -0.04
CA VAL A 222 2.28 -21.91 -0.70
C VAL A 222 2.72 -22.19 -2.14
N GLU A 223 2.68 -21.17 -3.00
CA GLU A 223 2.94 -21.34 -4.44
C GLU A 223 4.43 -21.43 -4.79
N GLY A 224 5.32 -21.10 -3.85
CA GLY A 224 6.77 -21.20 -3.99
C GLY A 224 7.45 -21.31 -2.63
N ASP A 225 8.62 -21.96 -2.61
CA ASP A 225 9.44 -22.09 -1.41
C ASP A 225 10.43 -20.93 -1.31
N LEU A 226 10.61 -20.41 -0.10
CA LEU A 226 11.66 -19.46 0.28
C LEU A 226 13.03 -20.14 0.25
N CYS A 227 14.05 -19.43 -0.23
CA CYS A 227 15.45 -19.81 -0.07
C CYS A 227 16.00 -19.35 1.29
N ARG A 228 15.38 -18.34 1.89
CA ARG A 228 15.74 -17.68 3.15
C ARG A 228 17.15 -17.08 3.10
N THR A 229 17.42 -16.41 1.99
CA THR A 229 18.71 -15.83 1.62
C THR A 229 18.73 -14.31 1.58
N ASN A 230 17.57 -13.66 1.47
CA ASN A 230 17.47 -12.20 1.51
C ASN A 230 16.61 -11.73 2.69
N ALA A 231 17.03 -10.64 3.34
CA ALA A 231 16.24 -9.89 4.31
C ALA A 231 16.24 -8.44 3.89
N GLU A 232 15.06 -7.85 3.74
CA GLU A 232 14.97 -6.53 3.12
C GLU A 232 13.93 -5.59 3.73
N TRP A 233 14.20 -4.30 3.57
CA TRP A 233 13.39 -3.16 3.97
C TRP A 233 13.24 -2.23 2.78
N ILE A 234 12.07 -2.24 2.15
CA ILE A 234 11.88 -1.74 0.79
C ILE A 234 10.78 -0.67 0.74
N VAL A 235 11.03 0.33 -0.10
CA VAL A 235 10.02 1.16 -0.74
C VAL A 235 9.92 0.71 -2.20
N GLU A 236 8.73 0.38 -2.68
CA GLU A 236 8.56 -0.22 -4.00
C GLU A 236 7.54 0.52 -4.87
N ASP A 237 7.85 0.59 -6.16
CA ASP A 237 6.89 0.81 -7.24
C ASP A 237 6.33 -0.56 -7.66
N PHE A 238 5.15 -0.92 -7.18
CA PHE A 238 4.61 -2.27 -7.35
C PHE A 238 3.83 -2.43 -8.66
N GLU A 239 3.54 -3.65 -9.06
CA GLU A 239 2.73 -3.92 -10.25
C GLU A 239 1.22 -3.93 -9.94
N GLU A 240 0.45 -3.29 -10.82
CA GLU A 240 -1.00 -3.43 -10.88
C GLU A 240 -1.44 -3.79 -12.31
N GLY A 241 -1.77 -5.06 -12.52
CA GLY A 241 -2.05 -5.58 -13.85
C GLY A 241 -0.77 -5.98 -14.59
N ASP A 242 -0.46 -5.32 -15.71
CA ASP A 242 0.69 -5.66 -16.57
C ASP A 242 1.80 -4.58 -16.54
N SER A 243 1.76 -3.66 -15.58
CA SER A 243 2.72 -2.57 -15.46
C SER A 243 2.93 -2.15 -14.01
N LEU A 244 4.09 -1.54 -13.74
CA LEU A 244 4.31 -0.76 -12.52
C LEU A 244 3.26 0.37 -12.43
N VAL A 245 2.92 0.76 -11.20
CA VAL A 245 2.01 1.86 -10.95
C VAL A 245 2.66 3.21 -11.29
N SER A 246 1.89 4.30 -11.29
CA SER A 246 2.51 5.62 -11.35
C SER A 246 3.16 5.92 -9.99
N PHE A 247 4.48 6.06 -9.93
CA PHE A 247 5.19 6.11 -8.65
C PHE A 247 4.94 7.40 -7.85
N ALA A 248 4.48 7.27 -6.60
CA ALA A 248 4.14 8.41 -5.75
C ALA A 248 5.37 9.10 -5.17
N ASP A 249 5.28 10.43 -5.02
CA ASP A 249 6.17 11.18 -4.15
C ASP A 249 5.75 10.96 -2.70
N PHE A 250 6.50 10.07 -2.01
CA PHE A 250 6.33 9.75 -0.60
C PHE A 250 7.18 10.63 0.34
N GLY A 251 7.90 11.63 -0.21
CA GLY A 251 8.86 12.43 0.53
C GLY A 251 10.03 11.58 1.04
N THR A 252 10.11 11.39 2.35
CA THR A 252 11.13 10.54 2.98
C THR A 252 10.47 9.50 3.88
N VAL A 253 10.81 8.24 3.64
CA VAL A 253 10.47 7.11 4.51
C VAL A 253 11.71 6.71 5.29
N LYS A 254 11.51 6.48 6.58
CA LYS A 254 12.52 5.94 7.51
C LYS A 254 11.95 4.66 8.12
N ILE A 255 12.59 3.54 7.84
CA ILE A 255 12.28 2.26 8.46
C ILE A 255 13.29 2.07 9.59
N THR A 256 12.88 2.42 10.80
CA THR A 256 13.65 2.31 12.05
C THR A 256 13.45 0.94 12.70
N ASP A 257 14.21 0.65 13.76
CA ASP A 257 14.23 -0.66 14.42
C ASP A 257 14.42 -1.80 13.40
N ALA A 258 15.17 -1.51 12.33
CA ALA A 258 15.39 -2.40 11.22
C ALA A 258 16.34 -3.53 11.66
N THR A 259 15.79 -4.72 11.85
CA THR A 259 16.54 -5.88 12.31
C THR A 259 15.98 -7.17 11.72
N GLY A 260 16.84 -8.17 11.57
CA GLY A 260 16.44 -9.52 11.19
C GLY A 260 17.18 -10.58 11.98
N LYS A 261 16.87 -11.85 11.69
CA LYS A 261 17.55 -13.00 12.28
C LYS A 261 17.98 -13.99 11.22
N ALA A 262 19.25 -14.38 11.23
CA ALA A 262 19.81 -15.42 10.36
C ALA A 262 20.60 -16.43 11.21
N GLY A 263 20.29 -17.73 11.10
CA GLY A 263 20.96 -18.77 11.88
C GLY A 263 20.87 -18.56 13.41
N GLY A 264 19.81 -17.89 13.88
CA GLY A 264 19.62 -17.51 15.28
C GLY A 264 20.41 -16.28 15.76
N SER A 265 21.19 -15.64 14.89
CA SER A 265 21.91 -14.40 15.19
C SER A 265 21.20 -13.19 14.59
N ALA A 266 21.31 -12.03 15.24
CA ALA A 266 20.74 -10.79 14.71
C ALA A 266 21.54 -10.31 13.48
N ILE A 267 20.84 -9.85 12.47
CA ILE A 267 21.36 -9.12 11.30
C ILE A 267 20.68 -7.75 11.23
N ASN A 268 21.32 -6.82 10.54
CA ASN A 268 20.84 -5.44 10.43
C ASN A 268 21.30 -4.82 9.10
N PRO A 269 20.78 -3.64 8.72
CA PRO A 269 20.98 -3.11 7.37
C PRO A 269 22.35 -2.42 7.17
N SER A 270 23.22 -2.36 8.17
CA SER A 270 24.55 -1.71 8.04
C SER A 270 25.47 -2.35 6.99
N SER A 271 25.24 -3.63 6.71
CA SER A 271 25.98 -4.42 5.71
C SER A 271 25.17 -4.68 4.44
N ALA A 272 24.02 -4.04 4.30
CA ALA A 272 23.11 -4.26 3.20
C ALA A 272 23.65 -3.68 1.89
N THR A 273 23.29 -4.33 0.79
CA THR A 273 23.31 -3.69 -0.52
C THR A 273 22.22 -2.62 -0.54
N ILE A 274 22.60 -1.38 -0.83
CA ILE A 274 21.65 -0.29 -1.00
C ILE A 274 21.14 -0.31 -2.42
N ILE A 275 19.84 -0.15 -2.59
CA ILE A 275 19.20 -0.11 -3.89
C ILE A 275 18.34 1.14 -4.04
N ASP A 276 18.36 1.72 -5.23
CA ASP A 276 17.49 2.84 -5.62
C ASP A 276 16.65 2.46 -6.85
N ILE A 277 15.46 3.06 -6.95
CA ILE A 277 14.63 2.95 -8.15
C ILE A 277 15.22 3.83 -9.26
N GLU A 278 15.43 3.25 -10.43
CA GLU A 278 15.78 3.92 -11.67
C GLU A 278 14.83 3.43 -12.78
N GLN A 279 14.13 4.38 -13.40
CA GLN A 279 13.22 4.13 -14.51
C GLN A 279 13.49 5.17 -15.60
N ASP A 280 13.49 4.77 -16.87
CA ASP A 280 13.73 5.66 -18.01
C ASP A 280 14.99 6.54 -17.85
N ASP A 281 16.10 5.94 -17.40
CA ASP A 281 17.39 6.61 -17.10
C ASP A 281 17.29 7.72 -16.03
N LYS A 282 16.22 7.72 -15.21
CA LYS A 282 16.00 8.66 -14.12
C LYS A 282 15.97 7.92 -12.79
N VAL A 283 16.91 8.26 -11.91
CA VAL A 283 16.91 7.81 -10.52
C VAL A 283 15.78 8.51 -9.76
N LEU A 284 14.81 7.74 -9.26
CA LEU A 284 13.61 8.22 -8.57
C LEU A 284 13.76 8.23 -7.04
N THR A 285 14.77 7.54 -6.49
CA THR A 285 15.00 7.50 -5.04
C THR A 285 16.44 7.78 -4.64
N SER A 286 16.66 8.10 -3.37
CA SER A 286 17.96 8.01 -2.71
C SER A 286 17.81 7.28 -1.39
N CYS A 287 18.39 6.10 -1.30
CA CYS A 287 18.39 5.30 -0.08
C CYS A 287 19.77 5.28 0.62
N SER A 288 19.73 5.01 1.92
CA SER A 288 20.90 4.76 2.76
C SER A 288 20.51 3.90 3.97
N ALA A 289 21.49 3.26 4.61
CA ALA A 289 21.27 2.48 5.81
C ALA A 289 22.30 2.78 6.92
N SER A 290 21.88 2.55 8.16
CA SER A 290 22.71 2.52 9.38
C SER A 290 22.60 1.14 10.06
N ASP A 291 22.97 1.04 11.35
CA ASP A 291 22.85 -0.18 12.13
C ASP A 291 21.40 -0.60 12.42
N ASP A 292 20.43 0.30 12.29
CA ASP A 292 19.04 0.09 12.73
C ASP A 292 18.00 0.92 11.94
N GLU A 293 18.42 1.67 10.92
CA GLU A 293 17.55 2.51 10.10
C GLU A 293 17.87 2.34 8.62
N VAL A 294 16.82 2.26 7.79
CA VAL A 294 16.89 2.42 6.34
C VAL A 294 16.12 3.69 6.00
N THR A 295 16.77 4.65 5.34
CA THR A 295 16.14 5.90 4.90
C THR A 295 16.07 5.90 3.39
N CYS A 296 14.89 6.14 2.82
CA CYS A 296 14.69 6.34 1.39
C CYS A 296 13.96 7.66 1.14
N THR A 297 14.43 8.44 0.18
CA THR A 297 13.83 9.74 -0.20
C THR A 297 13.51 9.76 -1.68
N TYR A 298 12.31 10.20 -2.04
CA TYR A 298 11.88 10.43 -3.42
C TYR A 298 12.68 11.60 -4.07
N LYS A 299 12.95 11.53 -5.39
CA LYS A 299 13.75 12.51 -6.16
C LYS A 299 12.98 13.28 -7.23
#